data_AF-A0A6N8XFI8-F1
#
_entry.id   AF-A0A6N8XFI8-F1
#
_cell.length_a   1.000
_cell.length_b   1.000
_cell.length_c   1.000
_cell.angle_alpha   90.00
_cell.angle_beta   90.00
_cell.angle_gamma   90.00
#
_symmetry.space_group_name_H-M   'P 1'
#
loop_
_entity.id
_entity.type
_entity.pdbx_description
1 polymer ?
#
loop_
_entity_poly.entity_id
_entity_poly.type
_entity_poly.pdbx_seq_one_letter_code
_entity_poly.pdbx_strand_id
1 'polypeptide(L)'
;MVSEVKVADEVWLAAASLHRRHPDRTDFGIDEIMAEATSADLTGKPLRPGVKVHVYQHCVANKPPNPGRYRMLVETAPRRRRLFRPGDPCHRERSNGKDVP
;
A
#
# COMPACT_ATOMS: atom_id res chain seq x y z
N MET A 1 13.12 -16.63 12.33
CA MET A 1 13.66 -15.25 12.28
C MET A 1 12.46 -14.33 12.07
N VAL A 2 12.23 -13.37 12.96
CA VAL A 2 11.16 -12.38 12.75
C VAL A 2 11.68 -11.41 11.69
N SER A 3 11.12 -11.47 10.48
CA SER A 3 11.44 -10.57 9.38
C SER A 3 11.19 -9.13 9.81
N GLU A 4 12.14 -8.23 9.56
CA GLU A 4 11.95 -6.81 9.83
C GLU A 4 10.80 -6.26 8.97
N VAL A 5 9.84 -5.58 9.61
CA VAL A 5 8.71 -4.92 8.94
C VAL A 5 9.23 -3.85 7.99
N LYS A 6 8.92 -3.99 6.70
CA LYS A 6 9.29 -3.01 5.68
C LYS A 6 8.27 -1.87 5.62
N VAL A 7 8.69 -0.72 5.09
CA VAL A 7 7.80 0.42 4.83
C VAL A 7 6.61 0.02 3.92
N ALA A 8 6.84 -0.90 2.98
CA ALA A 8 5.78 -1.43 2.13
C ALA A 8 4.72 -2.19 2.95
N ASP A 9 5.14 -2.94 3.97
CA ASP A 9 4.24 -3.70 4.83
C ASP A 9 3.35 -2.76 5.65
N GLU A 10 3.90 -1.65 6.15
CA GLU A 10 3.12 -0.60 6.83
C GLU A 10 2.02 -0.02 5.93
N VAL A 11 2.34 0.23 4.65
CA VAL A 11 1.36 0.71 3.66
C VAL A 11 0.26 -0.33 3.42
N TRP A 12 0.64 -1.61 3.29
CA TRP A 12 -0.33 -2.68 3.13
C TRP A 12 -1.25 -2.80 4.35
N LEU A 13 -0.68 -2.78 5.56
CA LEU A 13 -1.43 -2.88 6.81
C LEU A 13 -2.39 -1.70 6.98
N ALA A 14 -1.97 -0.48 6.63
CA ALA A 14 -2.83 0.71 6.66
C ALA A 14 -4.06 0.54 5.74
N ALA A 15 -3.84 0.15 4.47
CA ALA A 15 -4.93 -0.09 3.53
C ALA A 15 -5.84 -1.26 3.97
N ALA A 16 -5.26 -2.34 4.51
CA ALA A 16 -6.02 -3.47 5.04
C ALA A 16 -6.87 -3.07 6.25
N SER A 17 -6.35 -2.22 7.14
CA SER A 17 -7.11 -1.71 8.28
C SER A 17 -8.28 -0.83 7.85
N LEU A 18 -8.10 0.02 6.83
CA LEU A 18 -9.19 0.80 6.24
C LEU A 18 -10.29 -0.11 5.66
N HIS A 19 -9.94 -1.13 4.88
CA HIS A 19 -10.92 -2.10 4.37
C HIS A 19 -11.64 -2.85 5.49
N ARG A 20 -10.94 -3.18 6.58
CA ARG A 20 -11.55 -3.85 7.74
C ARG A 20 -12.58 -2.97 8.44
N ARG A 21 -12.32 -1.66 8.56
CA ARG A 21 -13.23 -0.70 9.21
C ARG A 21 -14.36 -0.22 8.30
N HIS A 22 -14.14 -0.24 6.99
CA HIS A 22 -15.09 0.21 5.97
C HIS A 22 -15.26 -0.87 4.90
N PRO A 23 -15.89 -2.01 5.23
CA PRO A 23 -15.99 -3.17 4.35
C PRO A 23 -16.81 -2.91 3.07
N ASP A 24 -17.68 -1.90 3.09
CA ASP A 24 -18.51 -1.42 1.99
C ASP A 24 -17.73 -0.56 0.98
N ARG A 25 -16.57 -0.02 1.37
CA ARG A 25 -15.76 0.85 0.53
C ARG A 25 -14.79 0.06 -0.35
N THR A 26 -14.81 0.38 -1.64
CA THR A 26 -13.96 -0.27 -2.64
C THR A 26 -12.52 0.23 -2.63
N ASP A 27 -12.30 1.49 -2.25
CA ASP A 27 -10.99 2.14 -2.22
C ASP A 27 -10.92 3.35 -1.25
N PHE A 28 -9.72 3.87 -1.09
CA PHE A 28 -9.39 4.97 -0.19
C PHE A 28 -8.48 6.00 -0.86
N GLY A 29 -8.61 7.25 -0.44
CA GLY A 29 -7.70 8.31 -0.83
C GLY A 29 -6.29 8.07 -0.29
N ILE A 30 -5.28 8.60 -0.98
CA ILE A 30 -3.90 8.61 -0.48
C ILE A 30 -3.84 9.18 0.93
N ASP A 31 -4.51 10.29 1.17
CA ASP A 31 -4.42 11.01 2.44
C ASP A 31 -5.08 10.21 3.57
N GLU A 32 -6.11 9.42 3.28
CA GLU A 32 -6.70 8.45 4.21
C GLU A 32 -5.71 7.35 4.56
N ILE A 33 -5.04 6.76 3.55
CA ILE A 33 -4.04 5.71 3.78
C ILE A 33 -2.83 6.25 4.56
N MET A 34 -2.41 7.48 4.27
CA MET A 34 -1.31 8.15 4.98
C MET A 34 -1.69 8.43 6.44
N ALA A 35 -2.88 8.97 6.69
CA ALA A 35 -3.38 9.21 8.04
C ALA A 35 -3.48 7.90 8.83
N GLU A 36 -3.94 6.84 8.17
CA GLU A 36 -4.02 5.52 8.78
C GLU A 36 -2.64 4.93 9.09
N ALA A 37 -1.66 5.09 8.20
CA ALA A 37 -0.29 4.63 8.45
C ALA A 37 0.40 5.38 9.60
N THR A 38 -0.10 6.58 9.96
CA THR A 38 0.33 7.35 11.14
C THR A 38 -0.44 7.01 12.42
N SER A 39 -1.47 6.18 12.36
CA SER A 39 -2.28 5.90 13.54
C SER A 39 -1.49 5.08 14.56
N ALA A 40 -1.61 5.46 15.84
CA ALA A 40 -0.91 4.79 16.94
C ALA A 40 -1.28 3.29 17.02
N ASP A 41 -2.50 2.95 16.59
CA ASP A 41 -3.04 1.59 16.59
C ASP A 41 -2.30 0.64 15.63
N LEU A 42 -1.59 1.16 14.64
CA LEU A 42 -1.10 0.37 13.52
C LEU A 42 0.40 0.11 13.57
N THR A 43 1.19 1.13 13.90
CA THR A 43 2.66 1.00 13.92
C THR A 43 3.26 1.29 15.29
N GLY A 44 2.51 1.93 16.20
CA GLY A 44 3.03 2.42 17.50
C GLY A 44 4.26 3.32 17.38
N LYS A 45 4.57 3.80 16.17
CA LYS A 45 5.81 4.49 15.80
C LYS A 45 5.49 5.70 14.93
N PRO A 46 6.34 6.74 14.95
CA PRO A 46 6.21 7.85 14.00
C PRO A 46 6.26 7.35 12.55
N LEU A 47 5.59 8.09 11.66
CA LEU A 47 5.62 7.82 10.22
C LEU A 47 7.07 7.72 9.73
N ARG A 48 7.44 6.57 9.16
CA ARG A 48 8.78 6.41 8.60
C ARG A 48 8.97 7.28 7.36
N PRO A 49 10.16 7.89 7.19
CA PRO A 49 10.54 8.46 5.91
C PRO A 49 10.36 7.41 4.80
N GLY A 50 9.59 7.77 3.78
CA GLY A 50 9.35 6.91 2.62
C GLY A 50 7.94 6.29 2.51
N VAL A 51 7.10 6.32 3.55
CA VAL A 51 5.72 5.81 3.44
C VAL A 51 4.97 6.52 2.31
N LYS A 52 5.13 7.85 2.21
CA LYS A 52 4.53 8.65 1.14
C LYS A 52 4.89 8.12 -0.25
N VAL A 53 6.17 7.94 -0.57
CA VAL A 53 6.56 7.44 -1.90
C VAL A 53 6.07 6.00 -2.15
N HIS A 54 5.92 5.19 -1.09
CA HIS A 54 5.32 3.87 -1.21
C HIS A 54 3.84 3.91 -1.58
N VAL A 55 3.03 4.76 -0.93
CA VAL A 55 1.61 4.93 -1.26
C VAL A 55 1.42 5.54 -2.65
N TYR A 56 2.28 6.48 -3.05
CA TYR A 56 2.17 7.15 -4.35
C TYR A 56 2.65 6.27 -5.51
N GLN A 57 3.71 5.47 -5.30
CA GLN A 57 4.44 4.83 -6.39
C GLN A 57 4.98 3.44 -6.06
N HIS A 58 5.79 3.24 -5.01
CA HIS A 58 6.52 1.96 -4.87
C HIS A 58 5.61 0.76 -4.65
N CYS A 59 4.43 0.93 -4.03
CA CYS A 59 3.45 -0.14 -3.80
C CYS A 59 2.43 -0.32 -4.92
N VAL A 60 2.36 0.61 -5.88
CA VAL A 60 1.24 0.69 -6.82
C VAL A 60 1.52 -0.20 -8.04
N ALA A 61 0.83 -1.34 -8.11
CA ALA A 61 1.07 -2.41 -9.07
C ALA A 61 0.87 -1.97 -10.52
N ASN A 62 -0.13 -1.14 -10.81
CA ASN A 62 -0.45 -0.67 -12.16
C ASN A 62 0.33 0.58 -12.59
N LYS A 63 1.38 0.99 -11.84
CA LYS A 63 2.29 2.07 -12.23
C LYS A 63 3.66 1.53 -12.61
N PRO A 64 4.45 2.26 -13.42
CA PRO A 64 5.86 1.94 -13.62
C PRO A 64 6.60 1.84 -12.27
N PRO A 65 7.56 0.91 -12.13
CA PRO A 65 8.43 0.86 -10.96
C PRO A 65 9.31 2.11 -10.87
N ASN A 66 9.72 2.44 -9.65
CA ASN A 66 10.71 3.48 -9.38
C ASN A 66 11.24 3.24 -7.97
N PRO A 67 12.51 2.89 -7.74
CA PRO A 67 13.04 1.56 -8.04
C PRO A 67 12.22 0.38 -7.43
N GLY A 68 11.35 0.63 -6.45
CA GLY A 68 10.55 -0.40 -5.79
C GLY A 68 9.60 -1.13 -6.74
N ARG A 69 9.52 -2.46 -6.61
CA ARG A 69 8.71 -3.35 -7.46
C ARG A 69 7.51 -3.98 -6.75
N TYR A 70 7.11 -3.46 -5.60
CA TYR A 70 5.97 -4.00 -4.84
C TYR A 70 4.66 -3.91 -5.64
N ARG A 71 3.70 -4.76 -5.28
CA ARG A 71 2.37 -4.86 -5.88
C ARG A 71 1.31 -5.00 -4.79
N MET A 72 1.37 -4.09 -3.80
CA MET A 72 0.50 -4.12 -2.62
C MET A 72 -0.77 -3.30 -2.81
N LEU A 73 -0.71 -2.26 -3.64
CA LEU A 73 -1.82 -1.36 -3.94
C LEU A 73 -2.11 -1.35 -5.45
N VAL A 74 -3.33 -0.95 -5.80
CA VAL A 74 -3.73 -0.61 -7.18
C VAL A 74 -4.34 0.77 -7.18
N GLU A 75 -3.95 1.61 -8.15
CA GLU A 75 -4.63 2.88 -8.41
C GLU A 75 -5.93 2.61 -9.17
N THR A 76 -7.06 2.91 -8.53
CA THR A 76 -8.41 2.76 -9.09
C THR A 76 -8.91 4.02 -9.77
N ALA A 77 -8.46 5.18 -9.29
CA ALA A 77 -8.73 6.51 -9.84
C ALA A 77 -7.61 7.47 -9.39
N PRO A 78 -7.50 8.69 -9.95
CA PRO A 78 -6.54 9.68 -9.48
C PRO A 78 -6.61 9.85 -7.96
N ARG A 79 -5.47 9.69 -7.30
CA ARG A 79 -5.33 9.74 -5.82
C ARG A 79 -6.15 8.72 -5.01
N ARG A 80 -6.79 7.72 -5.63
CA ARG A 80 -7.49 6.60 -4.95
C ARG A 80 -6.78 5.27 -5.12
N ARG A 81 -6.73 4.47 -4.06
CA ARG A 81 -6.03 3.18 -4.01
C ARG A 81 -6.81 2.17 -3.20
N ARG A 82 -6.65 0.90 -3.54
CA ARG A 82 -7.07 -0.25 -2.73
C ARG A 82 -5.98 -1.31 -2.70
N LEU A 83 -6.16 -2.33 -1.87
CA LEU A 83 -5.29 -3.50 -1.89
C LEU A 83 -5.31 -4.18 -3.28
N PHE A 84 -4.13 -4.60 -3.71
CA PHE A 84 -3.96 -5.44 -4.89
C PHE A 84 -4.62 -6.81 -4.69
N ARG A 85 -5.24 -7.32 -5.75
CA ARG A 85 -5.90 -8.63 -5.81
C ARG A 85 -5.42 -9.41 -7.04
N PRO A 86 -5.38 -10.75 -6.99
CA PRO A 86 -5.13 -11.55 -8.19
C PRO A 86 -6.10 -11.17 -9.32
N GLY A 87 -5.55 -10.94 -10.51
CA GLY A 87 -6.30 -10.47 -11.69
C GLY A 87 -6.27 -8.96 -11.90
N ASP A 88 -5.77 -8.18 -10.94
CA ASP A 88 -5.62 -6.74 -11.13
C ASP A 88 -4.57 -6.37 -12.19
N PRO A 89 -4.72 -5.22 -12.86
CA PRO A 89 -3.69 -4.68 -13.73
C PRO A 89 -2.36 -4.55 -12.97
N CYS A 90 -1.31 -5.08 -13.57
CA CYS A 90 0.04 -5.06 -13.01
C CYS A 90 1.03 -4.70 -14.11
N HIS A 91 1.89 -3.72 -13.85
CA HIS A 91 2.98 -3.37 -14.74
C HIS A 91 3.92 -4.57 -14.88
N ARG A 92 4.35 -4.87 -16.11
CA ARG A 92 5.17 -6.07 -16.41
C ARG A 92 6.40 -6.20 -15.52
N GLU A 93 7.07 -5.09 -15.24
CA GLU A 93 8.27 -5.05 -14.39
C GLU A 93 8.02 -5.28 -12.88
N ARG A 94 6.75 -5.41 -12.47
CA ARG A 94 6.32 -5.71 -11.09
C ARG A 94 5.72 -7.10 -10.94
N SER A 95 5.69 -7.91 -11.99
CA SER A 95 4.98 -9.20 -12.00
C SER A 95 5.36 -10.11 -10.84
N ASN A 96 6.64 -10.10 -10.45
CA ASN A 96 7.22 -10.92 -9.38
C ASN A 96 7.47 -10.13 -8.08
N GLY A 97 6.84 -8.96 -7.93
CA GLY A 97 6.94 -8.14 -6.73
C GLY A 97 6.16 -8.72 -5.55
N LYS A 98 6.55 -8.36 -4.33
CA LYS A 98 5.79 -8.68 -3.11
C LYS A 98 4.44 -7.93 -3.11
N ASP A 99 3.33 -8.64 -2.87
CA ASP A 99 1.95 -8.10 -2.81
C ASP A 99 1.29 -8.17 -1.42
N VAL A 100 1.80 -9.01 -0.53
CA VAL A 100 1.37 -9.13 0.87
C VAL A 100 2.58 -9.17 1.81
N PRO A 101 2.48 -8.70 3.08
CA PRO A 101 3.55 -8.74 4.07
C PRO A 101 4.20 -10.10 4.31
#